data_AF-A0A533BDT8-F1
#
_entry.id   AF-A0A533BDT8-F1
#
_cell.length_a   1.000
_cell.length_b   1.000
_cell.length_c   1.000
_cell.angle_alpha   90.00
_cell.angle_beta   90.00
_cell.angle_gamma   90.00
#
_symmetry.space_group_name_H-M   'P 1'
#
loop_
_entity.id
_entity.type
_entity.pdbx_description
1 polymer ?
#
loop_
_entity_poly.entity_id
_entity_poly.type
_entity_poly.pdbx_seq_one_letter_code
_entity_poly.pdbx_strand_id
1 'polypeptide(L)'
;MDTNNSPRVLTHDEQKAADAAFAGRPFNPAWSQSAKLVYEGLARALPSKPEEDVVLPPPKIHAEEVSRPNENELPTIVDATQKSPVTEPDGLPASSVDARAKRLIVNRQEAIEAGALIDVTPDAQKLGLIFPVTVTRPLWEVGIAPTQALSDEEKANRLRDVLMAFRLRLSSLVTISPLIDFPAMLAFPPGAVPQPVPLFALVQPDTRYQATVTLLLPNEVATTIIPMN
;
A
#
# COMPACT_ATOMS: atom_id res chain seq x y z
N MET A 1 2.81 -22.57 -25.33
CA MET A 1 4.15 -21.95 -25.37
C MET A 1 4.39 -21.40 -23.97
N ASP A 2 4.85 -22.29 -23.11
CA ASP A 2 4.93 -22.18 -21.67
C ASP A 2 6.10 -21.25 -21.29
N THR A 3 5.81 -20.01 -20.90
CA THR A 3 6.81 -19.13 -20.31
C THR A 3 6.86 -19.40 -18.82
N ASN A 4 7.72 -20.36 -18.48
CA ASN A 4 8.05 -20.73 -17.12
C ASN A 4 8.73 -19.53 -16.44
N ASN A 5 7.95 -18.68 -15.74
CA ASN A 5 8.36 -17.42 -15.12
C ASN A 5 9.16 -17.63 -13.81
N SER A 6 10.04 -18.63 -13.80
CA SER A 6 10.98 -18.83 -12.71
C SER A 6 12.24 -18.02 -13.01
N PRO A 7 12.73 -17.16 -12.10
CA PRO A 7 13.96 -16.41 -12.32
C PRO A 7 15.12 -17.40 -12.48
N ARG A 8 15.61 -17.55 -13.72
CA ARG A 8 16.77 -18.38 -14.02
C ARG A 8 17.99 -17.76 -13.34
N VAL A 9 18.70 -18.56 -12.54
CA VAL A 9 19.98 -18.17 -11.95
C VAL A 9 20.98 -17.96 -13.08
N LEU A 10 21.53 -16.75 -13.18
CA LEU A 10 22.57 -16.40 -14.15
C LEU A 10 23.87 -17.12 -13.82
N THR A 11 24.56 -17.58 -14.85
CA THR A 11 25.91 -18.11 -14.74
C THR A 11 26.90 -16.99 -14.41
N HIS A 12 28.09 -17.36 -13.91
CA HIS A 12 29.06 -16.39 -13.39
C HIS A 12 29.56 -15.39 -14.45
N ASP A 13 29.70 -15.82 -15.70
CA ASP A 13 30.07 -14.94 -16.82
C ASP A 13 28.90 -14.10 -17.33
N GLU A 14 27.66 -14.60 -17.30
CA GLU A 14 26.45 -13.80 -17.55
C GLU A 14 26.27 -12.69 -16.51
N GLN A 15 26.56 -12.98 -15.23
CA GLN A 15 26.52 -11.97 -14.17
C GLN A 15 27.58 -10.88 -14.39
N LYS A 16 28.80 -11.27 -14.78
CA LYS A 16 29.88 -10.31 -15.12
C LYS A 16 29.55 -9.48 -16.37
N ALA A 17 28.90 -10.10 -17.36
CA ALA A 17 28.44 -9.40 -18.55
C ALA A 17 27.33 -8.39 -18.23
N ALA A 18 26.40 -8.72 -17.33
CA ALA A 18 25.39 -7.78 -16.86
C ALA A 18 26.01 -6.58 -16.13
N ASP A 19 26.93 -6.83 -15.19
CA ASP A 19 27.66 -5.78 -14.46
C ASP A 19 28.44 -4.86 -15.41
N ALA A 20 29.11 -5.44 -16.43
CA ALA A 20 29.81 -4.66 -17.45
C ALA A 20 28.86 -3.76 -18.25
N ALA A 21 27.68 -4.25 -18.64
CA ALA A 21 26.69 -3.45 -19.37
C ALA A 21 26.16 -2.28 -18.52
N PHE A 22 25.84 -2.51 -17.25
CA PHE A 22 25.40 -1.42 -16.33
C PHE A 22 26.52 -0.40 -16.05
N ALA A 23 27.77 -0.85 -15.98
CA ALA A 23 28.93 0.01 -15.79
C ALA A 23 29.40 0.72 -17.08
N GLY A 24 28.79 0.42 -18.24
CA GLY A 24 29.22 0.93 -19.54
C GLY A 24 30.61 0.45 -19.99
N ARG A 25 31.09 -0.66 -19.44
CA ARG A 25 32.39 -1.27 -19.78
C ARG A 25 32.23 -2.19 -20.99
N PRO A 26 33.24 -2.31 -21.87
CA PRO A 26 33.15 -3.17 -23.05
C PRO A 26 33.00 -4.65 -22.70
N PHE A 27 32.33 -5.39 -23.59
CA PHE A 27 32.19 -6.84 -23.49
C PHE A 27 33.54 -7.56 -23.57
N ASN A 28 33.79 -8.53 -22.70
CA ASN A 28 35.00 -9.36 -22.74
C ASN A 28 34.79 -10.58 -23.66
N PRO A 29 35.60 -10.76 -24.72
CA PRO A 29 35.45 -11.84 -25.69
C PRO A 29 35.69 -13.24 -25.12
N ALA A 30 36.24 -13.38 -23.91
CA ALA A 30 36.42 -14.66 -23.22
C ALA A 30 35.14 -15.19 -22.55
N TRP A 31 34.04 -14.42 -22.52
CA TRP A 31 32.75 -14.84 -21.96
C TRP A 31 31.91 -15.65 -22.95
N SER A 32 30.98 -16.46 -22.43
CA SER A 32 30.16 -17.34 -23.26
C SER A 32 29.20 -16.60 -24.18
N GLN A 33 28.65 -17.33 -25.15
CA GLN A 33 27.65 -16.80 -26.08
C GLN A 33 26.37 -16.34 -25.36
N SER A 34 25.99 -16.97 -24.24
CA SER A 34 24.83 -16.53 -23.47
C SER A 34 25.12 -15.24 -22.70
N ALA A 35 26.33 -15.07 -22.16
CA ALA A 35 26.79 -13.80 -21.58
C ALA A 35 26.79 -12.65 -22.61
N LYS A 36 27.12 -12.93 -23.88
CA LYS A 36 27.03 -11.96 -24.97
C LYS A 36 25.60 -11.46 -25.18
N LEU A 37 24.62 -12.38 -25.22
CA LEU A 37 23.20 -12.02 -25.38
C LEU A 37 22.70 -11.15 -24.21
N VAL A 38 23.13 -11.46 -22.98
CA VAL A 38 22.80 -10.66 -21.79
C VAL A 38 23.40 -9.26 -21.90
N TYR A 39 24.69 -9.14 -22.25
CA TYR A 39 25.35 -7.85 -22.42
C TYR A 39 24.68 -6.99 -23.49
N GLU A 40 24.45 -7.53 -24.69
CA GLU A 40 23.83 -6.80 -25.81
C GLU A 40 22.38 -6.39 -25.49
N GLY A 41 21.62 -7.27 -24.82
CA GLY A 41 20.27 -6.97 -24.38
C GLY A 41 20.21 -5.82 -23.39
N LEU A 42 21.11 -5.81 -22.40
CA LEU A 42 21.20 -4.75 -21.40
C LEU A 42 21.75 -3.45 -21.99
N ALA A 43 22.80 -3.51 -22.80
CA ALA A 43 23.37 -2.32 -23.45
C ALA A 43 22.37 -1.61 -24.36
N ARG A 44 21.42 -2.35 -24.98
CA ARG A 44 20.33 -1.78 -25.78
C ARG A 44 19.19 -1.21 -24.94
N ALA A 45 18.92 -1.80 -23.78
CA ALA A 45 17.82 -1.40 -22.90
C ALA A 45 18.17 -0.21 -22.00
N LEU A 46 19.47 -0.03 -21.70
CA LEU A 46 19.94 1.11 -20.93
C LEU A 46 19.84 2.40 -21.77
N PRO A 47 19.40 3.52 -21.18
CA PRO A 47 19.41 4.80 -21.88
C PRO A 47 20.85 5.13 -22.24
N SER A 48 21.14 5.23 -23.54
CA SER A 48 22.45 5.68 -24.03
C SER A 48 22.76 7.02 -23.37
N LYS A 49 23.69 7.04 -22.41
CA LYS A 49 24.20 8.29 -21.87
C LYS A 49 24.85 9.02 -23.05
N PRO A 50 24.43 10.26 -23.39
CA PRO A 50 25.28 11.11 -24.18
C PRO A 50 26.59 11.27 -23.39
N GLU A 51 27.69 10.89 -24.01
CA GLU A 51 29.01 11.41 -23.66
C GLU A 51 28.91 12.94 -23.72
N GLU A 52 28.94 13.60 -22.57
CA GLU A 52 29.40 14.98 -22.52
C GLU A 52 30.15 15.23 -21.20
N ASP A 53 31.42 15.51 -21.43
CA ASP A 53 32.48 16.01 -20.57
C ASP A 53 32.14 17.44 -20.12
N VAL A 54 31.82 17.66 -18.83
CA VAL A 54 31.94 19.00 -18.22
C VAL A 54 32.38 18.91 -16.76
N VAL A 55 33.58 19.44 -16.56
CA VAL A 55 34.32 19.77 -15.34
C VAL A 55 33.60 20.87 -14.53
N LEU A 56 33.49 20.73 -13.20
CA LEU A 56 33.86 21.70 -12.14
C LEU A 56 33.20 21.42 -10.75
N PRO A 57 33.86 21.82 -9.62
CA PRO A 57 33.71 21.22 -8.28
C PRO A 57 32.71 21.95 -7.34
N PRO A 58 32.38 21.37 -6.17
CA PRO A 58 31.56 22.04 -5.16
C PRO A 58 32.40 22.97 -4.26
N PRO A 59 31.92 24.18 -3.90
CA PRO A 59 32.55 24.99 -2.88
C PRO A 59 32.12 24.55 -1.47
N LYS A 60 33.08 24.72 -0.56
CA LYS A 60 33.11 24.34 0.84
C LYS A 60 32.66 25.51 1.75
N ILE A 61 32.09 25.13 2.90
CA ILE A 61 32.13 25.79 4.22
C ILE A 61 31.21 27.02 4.43
N HIS A 62 30.24 26.88 5.34
CA HIS A 62 30.40 27.46 6.68
C HIS A 62 29.56 26.70 7.72
N ALA A 63 30.27 26.24 8.76
CA ALA A 63 29.75 25.71 10.00
C ALA A 63 29.44 26.89 10.94
N GLU A 64 28.35 26.80 11.69
CA GLU A 64 28.20 27.49 12.96
C GLU A 64 27.48 26.55 13.94
N GLU A 65 28.26 26.10 14.93
CA GLU A 65 27.85 25.56 16.22
C GLU A 65 26.98 26.59 16.97
N VAL A 66 25.90 26.16 17.66
CA VAL A 66 25.62 26.59 19.04
C VAL A 66 24.82 25.50 19.77
N SER A 67 25.54 24.80 20.67
CA SER A 67 25.24 24.49 22.08
C SER A 67 23.86 24.00 22.54
N ARG A 68 23.84 22.79 23.13
CA ARG A 68 22.92 22.38 24.23
C ARG A 68 23.34 23.06 25.55
N PRO A 69 22.42 23.18 26.52
CA PRO A 69 22.57 22.33 27.71
C PRO A 69 21.25 21.72 28.25
N ASN A 70 21.41 20.61 28.97
CA ASN A 70 20.45 19.94 29.87
C ASN A 70 20.02 20.86 31.04
N GLU A 71 18.84 20.62 31.62
CA GLU A 71 18.69 20.13 33.01
C GLU A 71 17.22 19.89 33.41
N ASN A 72 17.05 18.92 34.29
CA ASN A 72 15.81 18.46 34.94
C ASN A 72 15.07 19.60 35.67
N GLU A 73 13.73 19.56 35.69
CA GLU A 73 12.98 19.60 36.95
C GLU A 73 11.49 19.22 36.74
N LEU A 74 11.01 18.32 37.60
CA LEU A 74 9.60 18.01 37.86
C LEU A 74 9.03 19.07 38.81
N PRO A 75 7.72 19.35 38.81
CA PRO A 75 6.96 19.07 40.03
C PRO A 75 5.56 18.49 39.71
N THR A 76 5.16 17.38 40.34
CA THR A 76 4.46 17.28 41.65
C THR A 76 2.94 17.51 41.56
N ILE A 77 2.26 16.45 42.00
CA ILE A 77 0.83 16.13 42.00
C ILE A 77 0.11 16.81 43.19
N VAL A 78 -1.14 17.24 42.98
CA VAL A 78 -2.22 17.35 44.00
C VAL A 78 -3.54 17.02 43.26
N ASP A 79 -4.04 15.79 43.26
CA ASP A 79 -4.87 15.07 44.25
C ASP A 79 -6.03 15.86 44.88
N ALA A 80 -7.26 15.47 44.50
CA ALA A 80 -8.43 15.24 45.35
C ALA A 80 -9.68 15.01 44.46
N THR A 81 -10.61 14.08 44.67
CA THR A 81 -10.73 12.85 45.47
C THR A 81 -12.17 12.33 45.23
N GLN A 82 -12.32 11.01 44.95
CA GLN A 82 -13.51 10.13 45.19
C GLN A 82 -14.85 10.45 44.46
N LYS A 83 -15.75 9.53 44.08
CA LYS A 83 -16.16 8.22 44.61
C LYS A 83 -17.09 7.53 43.57
N SER A 84 -17.11 6.19 43.52
CA SER A 84 -17.92 5.31 42.65
C SER A 84 -19.46 5.53 42.75
N PRO A 85 -20.29 4.98 41.84
CA PRO A 85 -20.69 3.56 41.97
C PRO A 85 -20.93 2.79 40.64
N VAL A 86 -20.80 1.46 40.77
CA VAL A 86 -21.38 0.42 39.93
C VAL A 86 -22.89 0.66 39.77
N THR A 87 -23.36 0.72 38.53
CA THR A 87 -24.76 0.45 38.14
C THR A 87 -24.75 -0.09 36.72
N GLU A 88 -24.91 -1.41 36.57
CA GLU A 88 -25.54 -1.97 35.37
C GLU A 88 -26.96 -1.39 35.27
N PRO A 89 -27.38 -1.01 34.06
CA PRO A 89 -28.61 -1.64 33.58
C PRO A 89 -28.51 -2.04 32.12
N ASP A 90 -28.82 -3.31 31.90
CA ASP A 90 -29.92 -3.74 31.04
C ASP A 90 -29.89 -3.28 29.56
N GLY A 91 -29.35 -4.18 28.75
CA GLY A 91 -30.12 -4.80 27.68
C GLY A 91 -30.53 -3.93 26.50
N LEU A 92 -29.68 -3.86 25.45
CA LEU A 92 -30.05 -3.88 24.02
C LEU A 92 -28.78 -4.17 23.19
N PRO A 93 -28.91 -4.80 22.00
CA PRO A 93 -28.09 -5.96 21.64
C PRO A 93 -26.73 -5.57 21.05
N ALA A 94 -25.66 -6.01 21.71
CA ALA A 94 -24.30 -6.10 21.14
C ALA A 94 -24.22 -7.04 19.91
N SER A 95 -25.29 -7.78 19.60
CA SER A 95 -25.33 -8.76 18.51
C SER A 95 -25.28 -8.14 17.10
N SER A 96 -25.66 -6.87 16.94
CA SER A 96 -25.78 -6.28 15.60
C SER A 96 -24.45 -5.90 14.95
N VAL A 97 -23.41 -5.60 15.73
CA VAL A 97 -22.12 -5.14 15.20
C VAL A 97 -21.19 -6.32 14.91
N ASP A 98 -21.14 -7.29 15.82
CA ASP A 98 -20.44 -8.57 15.64
C ASP A 98 -21.01 -9.40 14.48
N ALA A 99 -22.33 -9.41 14.31
CA ALA A 99 -22.95 -10.08 13.16
C ALA A 99 -22.66 -9.35 11.83
N ARG A 100 -22.52 -8.02 11.85
CA ARG A 100 -22.23 -7.22 10.64
C ARG A 100 -20.80 -7.43 10.14
N ALA A 101 -19.84 -7.53 11.07
CA ALA A 101 -18.45 -7.86 10.75
C ALA A 101 -18.28 -9.31 10.28
N LYS A 102 -18.99 -10.27 10.87
CA LYS A 102 -19.03 -11.66 10.38
C LYS A 102 -19.71 -11.76 9.00
N ARG A 103 -20.76 -10.99 8.71
CA ARG A 103 -21.45 -11.01 7.41
C ARG A 103 -20.61 -10.45 6.25
N LEU A 104 -19.76 -9.46 6.52
CA LEU A 104 -18.81 -8.93 5.55
C LEU A 104 -17.87 -10.03 4.99
N ILE A 105 -17.58 -11.05 5.81
CA ILE A 105 -16.65 -12.14 5.50
C ILE A 105 -17.36 -13.28 4.76
N VAL A 106 -18.66 -13.50 5.00
CA VAL A 106 -19.38 -14.72 4.56
C VAL A 106 -19.95 -14.58 3.15
N ASN A 107 -20.39 -13.39 2.72
CA ASN A 107 -20.92 -13.23 1.37
C ASN A 107 -20.81 -11.80 0.84
N ARG A 108 -19.84 -11.56 -0.06
CA ARG A 108 -19.62 -10.28 -0.76
C ARG A 108 -20.91 -9.71 -1.33
N GLN A 109 -21.70 -10.54 -2.02
CA GLN A 109 -22.91 -10.09 -2.72
C GLN A 109 -23.96 -9.58 -1.73
N GLU A 110 -24.19 -10.32 -0.64
CA GLU A 110 -25.11 -9.92 0.42
C GLU A 110 -24.63 -8.63 1.12
N ALA A 111 -23.32 -8.47 1.29
CA ALA A 111 -22.76 -7.26 1.89
C ALA A 111 -22.85 -6.03 0.98
N ILE A 112 -22.78 -6.21 -0.35
CA ILE A 112 -23.05 -5.15 -1.34
C ILE A 112 -24.54 -4.79 -1.31
N GLU A 113 -25.44 -5.77 -1.29
CA GLU A 113 -26.89 -5.56 -1.23
C GLU A 113 -27.35 -4.91 0.08
N ALA A 114 -26.72 -5.29 1.20
CA ALA A 114 -26.90 -4.62 2.50
C ALA A 114 -26.25 -3.23 2.56
N GLY A 115 -25.52 -2.84 1.50
CA GLY A 115 -24.81 -1.58 1.37
C GLY A 115 -23.60 -1.42 2.29
N ALA A 116 -23.15 -2.50 2.96
CA ALA A 116 -21.97 -2.48 3.80
C ALA A 116 -20.68 -2.42 2.96
N LEU A 117 -20.70 -2.97 1.75
CA LEU A 117 -19.64 -2.90 0.76
C LEU A 117 -20.10 -2.12 -0.48
N ILE A 118 -19.17 -1.40 -1.09
CA ILE A 118 -19.34 -0.71 -2.36
C ILE A 118 -18.46 -1.42 -3.38
N ASP A 119 -19.05 -1.82 -4.50
CA ASP A 119 -18.32 -2.45 -5.58
C ASP A 119 -17.54 -1.41 -6.38
N VAL A 120 -16.22 -1.50 -6.35
CA VAL A 120 -15.29 -0.64 -7.11
C VAL A 120 -14.52 -1.45 -8.16
N THR A 121 -14.95 -2.67 -8.43
CA THR A 121 -14.37 -3.55 -9.46
C THR A 121 -14.24 -2.88 -10.82
N PRO A 122 -15.22 -2.12 -11.37
CA PRO A 122 -15.05 -1.50 -12.68
C PRO A 122 -13.91 -0.46 -12.69
N ASP A 123 -13.70 0.28 -11.62
CA ASP A 123 -12.60 1.25 -11.52
C ASP A 123 -11.26 0.58 -11.25
N ALA A 124 -11.25 -0.50 -10.48
CA ALA A 124 -10.08 -1.35 -10.26
C ALA A 124 -9.59 -1.99 -11.56
N GLN A 125 -10.51 -2.48 -12.40
CA GLN A 125 -10.19 -3.08 -13.71
C GLN A 125 -9.54 -2.08 -14.67
N LYS A 126 -9.99 -0.81 -14.68
CA LYS A 126 -9.35 0.26 -15.47
C LYS A 126 -7.89 0.49 -15.08
N LEU A 127 -7.53 0.17 -13.83
CA LEU A 127 -6.16 0.29 -13.32
C LEU A 127 -5.35 -1.01 -13.44
N GLY A 128 -5.90 -2.05 -14.05
CA GLY A 128 -5.22 -3.32 -14.30
C GLY A 128 -5.33 -4.36 -13.17
N LEU A 129 -6.23 -4.17 -12.20
CA LEU A 129 -6.55 -5.19 -11.21
C LEU A 129 -7.55 -6.19 -11.81
N ILE A 130 -7.15 -7.46 -11.91
CA ILE A 130 -7.92 -8.52 -12.60
C ILE A 130 -8.88 -9.29 -11.67
N PHE A 131 -8.94 -8.91 -10.41
CA PHE A 131 -9.81 -9.53 -9.40
C PHE A 131 -10.84 -8.53 -8.87
N PRO A 132 -11.99 -8.98 -8.35
CA PRO A 132 -13.00 -8.12 -7.76
C PRO A 132 -12.47 -7.34 -6.57
N VAL A 133 -12.76 -6.05 -6.53
CA VAL A 133 -12.37 -5.16 -5.43
C VAL A 133 -13.60 -4.48 -4.85
N THR A 134 -13.69 -4.46 -3.54
CA THR A 134 -14.74 -3.78 -2.78
C THR A 134 -14.12 -2.82 -1.78
N VAL A 135 -14.86 -1.77 -1.43
CA VAL A 135 -14.51 -0.82 -0.38
C VAL A 135 -15.61 -0.86 0.69
N THR A 136 -15.25 -0.85 1.96
CA THR A 136 -16.24 -0.75 3.05
C THR A 136 -16.91 0.63 3.05
N ARG A 137 -18.17 0.69 3.51
CA ARG A 137 -18.88 1.96 3.65
C ARG A 137 -18.13 2.98 4.54
N PRO A 138 -17.57 2.60 5.71
CA PRO A 138 -16.78 3.54 6.52
C PRO A 138 -15.54 4.07 5.79
N LEU A 139 -14.81 3.23 5.04
CA LEU A 139 -13.70 3.70 4.22
C LEU A 139 -14.18 4.66 3.12
N TRP A 140 -15.31 4.38 2.49
CA TRP A 140 -15.88 5.27 1.48
C TRP A 140 -16.25 6.62 2.08
N GLU A 141 -16.99 6.63 3.19
CA GLU A 141 -17.43 7.85 3.86
C GLU A 141 -16.25 8.65 4.40
N VAL A 142 -15.26 8.03 5.05
CA VAL A 142 -14.14 8.78 5.62
C VAL A 142 -13.12 9.17 4.55
N GLY A 143 -12.78 8.26 3.65
CA GLY A 143 -11.60 8.37 2.79
C GLY A 143 -11.88 8.79 1.34
N ILE A 144 -13.07 8.55 0.79
CA ILE A 144 -13.37 8.81 -0.64
C ILE A 144 -14.37 9.95 -0.78
N ALA A 145 -15.46 9.92 -0.01
CA ALA A 145 -16.53 10.92 -0.03
C ALA A 145 -16.81 11.48 1.39
N PRO A 146 -15.82 12.10 2.09
CA PRO A 146 -16.01 12.70 3.41
C PRO A 146 -17.01 13.82 3.48
N THR A 147 -17.20 14.52 2.36
CA THR A 147 -18.16 15.62 2.27
C THR A 147 -19.11 15.33 1.12
N GLN A 148 -20.42 15.42 1.38
CA GLN A 148 -21.45 15.24 0.35
C GLN A 148 -21.37 16.30 -0.76
N ALA A 149 -20.68 17.41 -0.50
CA ALA A 149 -20.42 18.49 -1.47
C ALA A 149 -19.30 18.16 -2.48
N LEU A 150 -18.59 17.05 -2.33
CA LEU A 150 -17.56 16.63 -3.30
C LEU A 150 -18.21 16.24 -4.62
N SER A 151 -17.62 16.71 -5.72
CA SER A 151 -17.99 16.29 -7.07
C SER A 151 -17.67 14.82 -7.31
N ASP A 152 -18.35 14.21 -8.28
CA ASP A 152 -18.09 12.80 -8.61
C ASP A 152 -16.70 12.58 -9.22
N GLU A 153 -16.14 13.60 -9.87
CA GLU A 153 -14.77 13.59 -10.37
C GLU A 153 -13.74 13.55 -9.23
N GLU A 154 -13.92 14.35 -8.18
CA GLU A 154 -13.06 14.30 -7.00
C GLU A 154 -13.14 12.95 -6.28
N LYS A 155 -14.35 12.39 -6.13
CA LYS A 155 -14.53 11.03 -5.57
C LYS A 155 -13.80 9.99 -6.42
N ALA A 156 -13.91 10.07 -7.75
CA ALA A 156 -13.24 9.16 -8.66
C ALA A 156 -11.71 9.29 -8.59
N ASN A 157 -11.18 10.52 -8.50
CA ASN A 157 -9.75 10.77 -8.33
C ASN A 157 -9.23 10.17 -7.01
N ARG A 158 -9.95 10.37 -5.90
CA ARG A 158 -9.58 9.78 -4.60
C ARG A 158 -9.63 8.25 -4.63
N LEU A 159 -10.68 7.67 -5.21
CA LEU A 159 -10.77 6.22 -5.39
C LEU A 159 -9.60 5.69 -6.23
N ARG A 160 -9.25 6.39 -7.31
CA ARG A 160 -8.10 6.06 -8.15
C ARG A 160 -6.80 6.08 -7.34
N ASP A 161 -6.59 7.09 -6.50
CA ASP A 161 -5.38 7.19 -5.67
C ASP A 161 -5.26 6.02 -4.68
N VAL A 162 -6.38 5.63 -4.04
CA VAL A 162 -6.43 4.45 -3.16
C VAL A 162 -6.09 3.17 -3.93
N LEU A 163 -6.74 2.95 -5.08
CA LEU A 163 -6.51 1.76 -5.89
C LEU A 163 -5.09 1.72 -6.47
N MET A 164 -4.54 2.88 -6.84
CA MET A 164 -3.17 3.00 -7.31
C MET A 164 -2.17 2.69 -6.20
N ALA A 165 -2.37 3.22 -4.99
CA ALA A 165 -1.55 2.91 -3.83
C ALA A 165 -1.57 1.40 -3.51
N PHE A 166 -2.75 0.79 -3.55
CA PHE A 166 -2.90 -0.65 -3.37
C PHE A 166 -2.17 -1.45 -4.46
N ARG A 167 -2.33 -1.08 -5.73
CA ARG A 167 -1.63 -1.72 -6.85
C ARG A 167 -0.11 -1.63 -6.71
N LEU A 168 0.40 -0.46 -6.32
CA LEU A 168 1.82 -0.26 -6.06
C LEU A 168 2.30 -1.16 -4.91
N ARG A 169 1.50 -1.27 -3.83
CA ARG A 169 1.80 -2.19 -2.73
C ARG A 169 1.87 -3.62 -3.22
N LEU A 170 0.88 -4.11 -3.96
CA LEU A 170 0.87 -5.48 -4.50
C LEU A 170 2.09 -5.77 -5.36
N SER A 171 2.52 -4.80 -6.16
CA SER A 171 3.70 -4.93 -7.03
C SER A 171 5.01 -4.96 -6.25
N SER A 172 5.02 -4.45 -5.01
CA SER A 172 6.17 -4.50 -4.11
C SER A 172 6.27 -5.80 -3.29
N LEU A 173 5.19 -6.60 -3.23
CA LEU A 173 5.13 -7.81 -2.43
C LEU A 173 5.66 -9.02 -3.20
N VAL A 174 6.54 -9.79 -2.56
CA VAL A 174 7.01 -11.09 -3.08
C VAL A 174 6.01 -12.21 -2.77
N THR A 175 5.30 -12.09 -1.66
CA THR A 175 4.28 -13.04 -1.19
C THR A 175 3.02 -12.28 -0.75
N ILE A 176 1.85 -12.81 -1.09
CA ILE A 176 0.56 -12.17 -0.77
C ILE A 176 0.07 -12.70 0.58
N SER A 177 0.00 -11.81 1.56
CA SER A 177 -0.65 -12.08 2.86
C SER A 177 -2.18 -11.97 2.72
N PRO A 178 -2.99 -12.73 3.49
CA PRO A 178 -4.44 -12.55 3.53
C PRO A 178 -4.86 -11.16 4.03
N LEU A 179 -3.98 -10.46 4.75
CA LEU A 179 -4.18 -9.08 5.16
C LEU A 179 -2.94 -8.27 4.76
N ILE A 180 -3.16 -7.21 3.97
CA ILE A 180 -2.12 -6.35 3.44
C ILE A 180 -2.35 -4.94 3.96
N ASP A 181 -1.36 -4.36 4.62
CA ASP A 181 -1.34 -2.95 4.97
C ASP A 181 -0.78 -2.13 3.80
N PHE A 182 -1.36 -0.95 3.55
CA PHE A 182 -0.81 0.01 2.61
C PHE A 182 -1.26 1.44 2.96
N PRO A 183 -0.36 2.43 2.89
CA PRO A 183 -0.76 3.82 3.00
C PRO A 183 -1.31 4.34 1.67
N ALA A 184 -2.43 5.05 1.70
CA ALA A 184 -2.94 5.82 0.57
C ALA A 184 -2.80 7.33 0.86
N MET A 185 -2.31 8.09 -0.11
CA MET A 185 -2.20 9.55 0.01
C MET A 185 -3.56 10.17 -0.29
N LEU A 186 -4.21 10.74 0.72
CA LEU A 186 -5.55 11.33 0.58
C LEU A 186 -5.54 12.78 1.04
N ALA A 187 -6.10 13.68 0.22
CA ALA A 187 -6.34 15.07 0.59
C ALA A 187 -7.70 15.22 1.29
N PHE A 188 -7.73 15.93 2.43
CA PHE A 188 -8.94 16.16 3.21
C PHE A 188 -9.26 17.65 3.28
N PRO A 189 -10.47 18.09 2.86
CA PRO A 189 -10.87 19.47 2.98
C PRO A 189 -10.78 19.96 4.44
N PRO A 190 -10.34 21.21 4.70
CA PRO A 190 -9.98 22.26 3.75
C PRO A 190 -8.54 22.20 3.20
N GLY A 191 -7.76 21.18 3.57
CA GLY A 191 -6.37 21.03 3.15
C GLY A 191 -6.22 20.45 1.74
N ALA A 192 -5.30 21.01 0.96
CA ALA A 192 -4.92 20.48 -0.36
C ALA A 192 -3.75 19.49 -0.29
N VAL A 193 -3.06 19.39 0.86
CA VAL A 193 -1.89 18.53 1.03
C VAL A 193 -2.35 17.08 1.25
N PRO A 194 -1.96 16.13 0.39
CA PRO A 194 -2.26 14.71 0.60
C PRO A 194 -1.55 14.19 1.86
N GLN A 195 -2.27 13.52 2.73
CA GLN A 195 -1.74 12.88 3.94
C GLN A 195 -1.76 11.35 3.79
N PRO A 196 -0.76 10.64 4.32
CA PRO A 196 -0.75 9.19 4.30
C PRO A 196 -1.80 8.64 5.26
N VAL A 197 -2.80 7.94 4.73
CA VAL A 197 -3.84 7.26 5.49
C VAL A 197 -3.57 5.77 5.46
N PRO A 198 -3.36 5.11 6.62
CA PRO A 198 -3.15 3.68 6.66
C PRO A 198 -4.46 2.96 6.31
N LEU A 199 -4.41 2.09 5.31
CA LEU A 199 -5.51 1.25 4.86
C LEU A 199 -5.09 -0.22 4.90
N PHE A 200 -6.09 -1.09 4.95
CA PHE A 200 -5.90 -2.53 4.87
C PHE A 200 -6.68 -3.11 3.71
N ALA A 201 -6.10 -4.11 3.07
CA ALA A 201 -6.76 -4.94 2.07
C ALA A 201 -6.84 -6.37 2.63
N LEU A 202 -8.07 -6.86 2.78
CA LEU A 202 -8.35 -8.25 3.08
C LEU A 202 -8.46 -9.01 1.76
N VAL A 203 -7.62 -10.01 1.58
CA VAL A 203 -7.60 -10.91 0.43
C VAL A 203 -8.26 -12.22 0.83
N GLN A 204 -9.36 -12.56 0.18
CA GLN A 204 -10.09 -13.80 0.42
C GLN A 204 -10.04 -14.69 -0.82
N PRO A 205 -9.85 -16.01 -0.68
CA PRO A 205 -9.93 -16.91 -1.82
C PRO A 205 -11.37 -16.96 -2.36
N ASP A 206 -11.52 -16.95 -3.68
CA ASP A 206 -12.82 -17.02 -4.36
C ASP A 206 -12.77 -18.10 -5.45
N THR A 207 -13.83 -18.90 -5.56
CA THR A 207 -13.93 -19.98 -6.55
C THR A 207 -14.10 -19.46 -7.97
N ARG A 208 -14.65 -18.25 -8.17
CA ARG A 208 -14.87 -17.64 -9.49
C ARG A 208 -13.68 -16.80 -9.96
N TYR A 209 -13.03 -16.09 -9.04
CA TYR A 209 -12.03 -15.07 -9.38
C TYR A 209 -10.63 -15.33 -8.80
N GLN A 210 -10.40 -16.51 -8.22
CA GLN A 210 -9.19 -16.92 -7.48
C GLN A 210 -8.99 -16.15 -6.17
N ALA A 211 -9.18 -14.84 -6.18
CA ALA A 211 -9.18 -13.98 -5.01
C ALA A 211 -10.19 -12.84 -5.16
N THR A 212 -10.73 -12.41 -4.02
CA THR A 212 -11.55 -11.21 -3.88
C THR A 212 -10.88 -10.31 -2.84
N VAL A 213 -10.88 -9.00 -3.10
CA VAL A 213 -10.27 -8.01 -2.21
C VAL A 213 -11.32 -7.07 -1.63
N THR A 214 -11.20 -6.82 -0.33
CA THR A 214 -11.96 -5.80 0.38
C THR A 214 -11.01 -4.81 1.03
N LEU A 215 -11.18 -3.53 0.73
CA LEU A 215 -10.42 -2.43 1.31
C LEU A 215 -11.18 -1.87 2.51
N LEU A 216 -10.49 -1.70 3.63
CA LEU A 216 -11.07 -1.28 4.90
C LEU A 216 -10.11 -0.39 5.71
N LEU A 217 -10.68 0.33 6.67
CA LEU A 217 -9.93 1.13 7.65
C LEU A 217 -9.31 0.25 8.74
N PRO A 218 -8.23 0.70 9.41
CA PRO A 218 -7.60 -0.04 10.50
C PRO A 218 -8.56 -0.43 11.63
N ASN A 219 -9.50 0.44 11.95
CA ASN A 219 -10.49 0.22 13.02
C ASN A 219 -11.47 -0.91 12.67
N GLU A 220 -11.67 -1.20 11.39
CA GLU A 220 -12.57 -2.26 10.93
C GLU A 220 -11.89 -3.63 11.01
N VAL A 221 -10.56 -3.69 10.81
CA VAL A 221 -9.76 -4.93 10.86
C VAL A 221 -9.94 -5.65 12.19
N ALA A 222 -9.89 -4.91 13.30
CA ALA A 222 -10.02 -5.45 14.65
C ALA A 222 -11.39 -6.12 14.90
N THR A 223 -12.42 -5.70 14.16
CA THR A 223 -13.78 -6.24 14.29
C THR A 223 -14.02 -7.42 13.34
N THR A 224 -13.27 -7.49 12.24
CA THR A 224 -13.43 -8.52 11.19
C THR A 224 -12.61 -9.78 11.49
N ILE A 225 -11.48 -9.69 12.18
CA ILE A 225 -10.64 -10.87 12.46
C ILE A 225 -11.07 -11.53 13.77
N ILE A 226 -12.16 -12.30 13.72
CA ILE A 226 -12.42 -13.30 14.76
C ILE A 226 -11.76 -14.60 14.28
N PRO A 227 -10.75 -15.13 14.99
CA PRO A 227 -10.18 -16.43 14.63
C PRO A 227 -11.29 -17.48 14.74
N MET A 228 -11.63 -18.11 13.62
CA MET A 228 -12.43 -19.34 13.65
C MET A 228 -11.56 -20.42 14.31
N ASN A 229 -11.86 -20.71 15.57
CA ASN A 229 -11.29 -21.83 16.32
C ASN A 229 -12.21 -23.04 16.21
#